data_AF-A0A506PHR6-F1
#
_entry.id   AF-A0A506PHR6-F1
#
_cell.length_a   1.000
_cell.length_b   1.000
_cell.length_c   1.000
_cell.angle_alpha   90.00
_cell.angle_beta   90.00
_cell.angle_gamma   90.00
#
_symmetry.space_group_name_H-M   'P 1'
#
loop_
_entity.id
_entity.type
_entity.pdbx_description
1 polymer ?
#
loop_
_entity_poly.entity_id
_entity_poly.type
_entity_poly.pdbx_seq_one_letter_code
_entity_poly.pdbx_strand_id
1 'polypeptide(L)'
;MKNTKTNKLNIALWLSLVLVLNLGCERELSDDATVATFAQTGEIFTDNFVAMGSNFYFPFADSKLDAFSVDTREGFESNASYRVDVPNDTDPTGNYAGAILRVDGAGRDLSGFNVLTFYAKASRGVSVDAIGFGQDFFENKHQVTANNVSVGTNWQKYYIPIPDPSLLVNERGVFWYAAGTQATGGSGYVLWFDEIKFEKLGTIGQPRPGIANGDDITIDSFIGVTAAVTGLIHTVSLPTGIDGTVAPAISYFQFSSSNPSVATVDNTGIISVLAAGTAKITATLGGVQANGSVTINSLGDFVLAPTPSRDPSNVISIFSDHYNNRPVDFFNGFWQPFQTTESADFVVNGDNILNYTNFNFVGNRFGNPPVNATNFSNLHLNMYIPGQVPANLDFLISIVNFGPDGVEGGGDDTRQQVFFNASDFVANTWATLEIPITLPQRSNIGLIIYENVNASTLRNFYLDNIYFYIE
;
A
#
# COMPACT_ATOMS: atom_id res chain seq x y z
N MET A 1 22.53 26.81 -85.91
CA MET A 1 23.60 26.24 -85.05
C MET A 1 23.17 26.35 -83.58
N LYS A 2 22.89 25.24 -82.91
CA LYS A 2 22.90 25.13 -81.45
C LYS A 2 23.30 23.70 -81.10
N ASN A 3 24.60 23.52 -80.80
CA ASN A 3 25.17 22.26 -80.35
C ASN A 3 24.82 22.08 -78.86
N THR A 4 23.89 21.18 -78.55
CA THR A 4 23.66 20.65 -77.20
C THR A 4 24.60 19.48 -76.95
N LYS A 5 25.83 19.79 -76.54
CA LYS A 5 26.78 18.80 -76.01
C LYS A 5 27.48 19.37 -74.78
N THR A 6 26.81 19.34 -73.63
CA THR A 6 27.42 19.36 -72.28
C THR A 6 26.29 19.25 -71.26
N ASN A 7 25.95 18.04 -70.83
CA ASN A 7 25.25 17.80 -69.55
C ASN A 7 25.14 16.33 -69.12
N LYS A 8 25.77 15.37 -69.81
CA LYS A 8 25.82 13.98 -69.33
C LYS A 8 26.99 13.69 -68.40
N LEU A 9 28.06 14.49 -68.45
CA LEU A 9 29.25 14.29 -67.60
C LEU A 9 29.00 14.76 -66.16
N ASN A 10 28.30 15.88 -65.96
CA ASN A 10 28.00 16.41 -64.62
C ASN A 10 27.01 15.52 -63.85
N ILE A 11 25.97 14.99 -64.50
CA ILE A 11 24.99 14.12 -63.84
C ILE A 11 25.63 12.77 -63.45
N ALA A 12 26.52 12.23 -64.28
CA ALA A 12 27.27 11.01 -63.96
C ALA A 12 28.23 11.21 -62.77
N LEU A 13 28.88 12.38 -62.69
CA LEU A 13 29.79 12.72 -61.58
C LEU A 13 29.04 12.86 -60.25
N TRP A 14 27.86 13.49 -60.26
CA TRP A 14 27.00 13.62 -59.07
C TRP A 14 26.39 12.28 -58.63
N LEU A 15 25.97 11.42 -59.57
CA LEU A 15 25.51 10.07 -59.22
C LEU A 15 26.65 9.20 -58.65
N SER A 16 27.88 9.30 -59.20
CA SER A 16 29.02 8.56 -58.65
C SER A 16 29.43 9.08 -57.26
N LEU A 17 29.31 10.38 -57.00
CA LEU A 17 29.62 10.96 -55.69
C LEU A 17 28.59 10.54 -54.63
N VAL A 18 27.31 10.43 -55.00
CA VAL A 18 26.25 9.89 -54.10
C VAL A 18 26.41 8.38 -53.89
N LEU A 19 26.85 7.61 -54.90
CA LEU A 19 27.11 6.18 -54.73
C LEU A 19 28.34 5.90 -53.85
N VAL A 20 29.37 6.74 -53.90
CA VAL A 20 30.58 6.62 -53.06
C VAL A 20 30.30 7.06 -51.61
N LEU A 21 29.37 7.98 -51.39
CA LEU A 21 28.94 8.38 -50.04
C LEU A 21 28.04 7.35 -49.32
N ASN A 22 27.43 6.41 -50.06
CA ASN A 22 26.67 5.27 -49.49
C ASN A 22 27.52 3.99 -49.34
N LEU A 23 28.80 4.04 -49.72
CA LEU A 23 29.81 3.01 -49.41
C LEU A 23 30.69 3.45 -48.22
N GLY A 24 30.23 4.42 -47.43
CA GLY A 24 30.80 4.67 -46.11
C GLY A 24 30.63 3.41 -45.28
N CYS A 25 31.75 2.84 -44.84
CA CYS A 25 31.79 1.63 -44.03
C CYS A 25 30.66 1.61 -42.99
N GLU A 26 29.63 0.79 -43.20
CA GLU A 26 29.05 0.10 -42.07
C GLU A 26 30.20 -0.73 -41.50
N ARG A 27 30.85 -0.22 -40.45
CA ARG A 27 31.71 -1.07 -39.64
C ARG A 27 30.76 -2.09 -39.07
N GLU A 28 30.80 -3.31 -39.59
CA GLU A 28 30.32 -4.47 -38.85
C GLU A 28 30.93 -4.36 -37.45
N LEU A 29 30.07 -4.45 -36.42
CA LEU A 29 30.55 -4.61 -35.06
C LEU A 29 31.53 -5.77 -35.10
N SER A 30 32.80 -5.50 -34.76
CA SER A 30 33.84 -6.52 -34.64
C SER A 30 33.27 -7.72 -33.87
N ASP A 31 33.64 -8.95 -34.23
CA ASP A 31 33.33 -10.14 -33.42
C ASP A 31 33.88 -10.02 -31.98
N ASP A 32 34.74 -9.02 -31.71
CA ASP A 32 35.24 -8.61 -30.38
C ASP A 32 34.36 -7.55 -29.68
N ALA A 33 33.20 -7.17 -30.22
CA ALA A 33 32.28 -6.25 -29.56
C ALA A 33 31.62 -6.95 -28.37
N THR A 34 32.26 -6.89 -27.21
CA THR A 34 31.68 -7.36 -25.95
C THR A 34 30.46 -6.49 -25.60
N VAL A 35 29.30 -7.11 -25.39
CA VAL A 35 28.12 -6.42 -24.88
C VAL A 35 28.49 -5.74 -23.56
N ALA A 36 28.22 -4.43 -23.44
CA ALA A 36 28.43 -3.72 -22.19
C ALA A 36 27.56 -4.34 -21.09
N THR A 37 28.20 -4.93 -20.08
CA THR A 37 27.53 -5.53 -18.93
C THR A 37 27.55 -4.59 -17.73
N PHE A 38 26.52 -4.60 -16.90
CA PHE A 38 26.51 -3.86 -15.65
C PHE A 38 27.55 -4.42 -14.66
N ALA A 39 27.99 -3.61 -13.71
CA ALA A 39 28.98 -4.03 -12.72
C ALA A 39 28.38 -5.10 -11.79
N GLN A 40 29.13 -6.16 -11.52
CA GLN A 40 28.72 -7.26 -10.63
C GLN A 40 29.23 -7.10 -9.19
N THR A 41 29.54 -5.87 -8.79
CA THR A 41 30.09 -5.55 -7.46
C THR A 41 29.01 -5.69 -6.38
N GLY A 42 29.18 -6.64 -5.46
CA GLY A 42 28.23 -6.89 -4.37
C GLY A 42 28.45 -5.95 -3.18
N GLU A 43 29.67 -5.45 -2.98
CA GLU A 43 30.06 -4.60 -1.85
C GLU A 43 29.43 -3.20 -1.96
N ILE A 44 28.86 -2.73 -0.86
CA ILE A 44 28.26 -1.39 -0.74
C ILE A 44 29.08 -0.54 0.22
N PHE A 45 29.31 -1.07 1.42
CA PHE A 45 30.14 -0.45 2.45
C PHE A 45 30.95 -1.53 3.18
N THR A 46 32.27 -1.39 3.18
CA THR A 46 33.20 -2.21 3.98
C THR A 46 33.92 -1.28 4.95
N ASP A 47 35.10 -0.79 4.60
CA ASP A 47 35.74 0.37 5.29
C ASP A 47 35.37 1.72 4.63
N ASN A 48 34.82 1.66 3.42
CA ASN A 48 34.38 2.82 2.64
C ASN A 48 33.28 2.40 1.65
N PHE A 49 32.59 3.37 1.06
CA PHE A 49 31.64 3.11 -0.01
C PHE A 49 32.34 2.58 -1.26
N VAL A 50 31.82 1.49 -1.80
CA VAL A 50 32.38 0.82 -2.97
C VAL A 50 31.52 1.15 -4.18
N ALA A 51 32.10 1.82 -5.19
CA ALA A 51 31.46 2.09 -6.49
C ALA A 51 30.03 2.67 -6.40
N MET A 52 29.80 3.61 -5.46
CA MET A 52 28.51 4.26 -5.26
C MET A 52 28.35 5.57 -6.05
N GLY A 53 29.45 6.13 -6.54
CA GLY A 53 29.51 7.45 -7.16
C GLY A 53 29.46 8.59 -6.13
N SER A 54 29.02 9.78 -6.52
CA SER A 54 29.15 11.00 -5.71
C SER A 54 27.88 11.36 -4.95
N ASN A 55 26.72 11.02 -5.50
CA ASN A 55 25.41 11.34 -4.95
C ASN A 55 24.59 10.07 -4.72
N PHE A 56 24.84 9.39 -3.60
CA PHE A 56 24.26 8.07 -3.34
C PHE A 56 23.36 7.99 -2.11
N TYR A 57 23.42 8.94 -1.19
CA TYR A 57 22.61 8.96 0.03
C TYR A 57 21.38 9.85 -0.16
N PHE A 58 20.19 9.26 -0.05
CA PHE A 58 18.92 9.98 -0.22
C PHE A 58 18.02 9.74 1.00
N PRO A 59 17.94 10.67 1.95
CA PRO A 59 17.05 10.55 3.09
C PRO A 59 15.58 10.59 2.66
N PHE A 60 14.70 9.90 3.39
CA PHE A 60 13.26 9.97 3.17
C PHE A 60 12.72 11.35 3.54
N ALA A 61 11.55 11.70 2.99
CA ALA A 61 10.79 12.86 3.44
C ALA A 61 10.54 12.78 4.96
N ASP A 62 10.68 13.92 5.65
CA ASP A 62 10.47 14.08 7.10
C ASP A 62 11.43 13.28 8.01
N SER A 63 12.37 12.52 7.44
CA SER A 63 13.47 11.94 8.19
C SER A 63 14.49 13.00 8.58
N LYS A 64 15.31 12.70 9.61
CA LYS A 64 16.49 13.49 9.92
C LYS A 64 17.50 13.38 8.77
N LEU A 65 17.59 14.44 7.97
CA LEU A 65 18.34 14.45 6.71
C LEU A 65 19.85 14.18 6.90
N ASP A 66 20.40 14.56 8.04
CA ASP A 66 21.82 14.43 8.41
C ASP A 66 22.09 13.28 9.40
N ALA A 67 21.20 12.28 9.47
CA ALA A 67 21.34 11.16 10.40
C ALA A 67 22.57 10.26 10.15
N PHE A 68 23.12 10.26 8.93
CA PHE A 68 24.22 9.38 8.55
C PHE A 68 25.61 10.04 8.74
N SER A 69 26.56 9.26 9.26
CA SER A 69 28.00 9.56 9.21
C SER A 69 28.85 8.29 9.14
N VAL A 70 30.13 8.41 8.80
CA VAL A 70 31.10 7.30 8.90
C VAL A 70 31.83 7.39 10.25
N ASP A 71 31.77 6.33 11.05
CA ASP A 71 32.48 6.25 12.33
C ASP A 71 33.75 5.42 12.19
N THR A 72 34.92 6.04 12.37
CA THR A 72 36.24 5.41 12.23
C THR A 72 36.79 4.87 13.55
N ARG A 73 35.96 4.80 14.60
CA ARG A 73 36.35 4.32 15.94
C ARG A 73 35.61 3.05 16.36
N GLU A 74 34.57 2.69 15.63
CA GLU A 74 33.70 1.55 15.89
C GLU A 74 33.49 0.81 14.57
N GLY A 75 33.74 -0.49 14.55
CA GLY A 75 33.68 -1.33 13.35
C GLY A 75 33.73 -2.81 13.71
N PHE A 76 33.15 -3.66 12.88
CA PHE A 76 33.22 -5.11 13.01
C PHE A 76 34.47 -5.63 12.30
N GLU A 77 35.55 -5.82 13.05
CA GLU A 77 36.85 -6.27 12.50
C GLU A 77 37.35 -5.38 11.33
N SER A 78 36.89 -4.12 11.31
CA SER A 78 37.09 -3.12 10.27
C SER A 78 37.63 -1.81 10.88
N ASN A 79 37.97 -0.85 10.02
CA ASN A 79 38.45 0.47 10.41
C ASN A 79 37.34 1.54 10.43
N ALA A 80 36.17 1.23 9.88
CA ALA A 80 35.04 2.16 9.84
C ALA A 80 33.70 1.43 9.78
N SER A 81 32.64 2.10 10.25
CA SER A 81 31.26 1.65 10.10
C SER A 81 30.34 2.76 9.60
N TYR A 82 29.23 2.35 8.98
CA TYR A 82 28.13 3.22 8.62
C TYR A 82 27.30 3.50 9.87
N ARG A 83 27.36 4.73 10.38
CA ARG A 83 26.70 5.15 11.62
C ARG A 83 25.43 5.94 11.32
N VAL A 84 24.37 5.63 12.03
CA VAL A 84 23.08 6.32 11.97
C VAL A 84 22.71 6.85 13.35
N ASP A 85 22.53 8.16 13.45
CA ASP A 85 21.97 8.83 14.61
C ASP A 85 20.46 8.91 14.50
N VAL A 86 19.79 8.02 15.22
CA VAL A 86 18.33 8.06 15.35
C VAL A 86 17.96 9.17 16.33
N PRO A 87 17.24 10.22 15.90
CA PRO A 87 16.88 11.35 16.75
C PRO A 87 15.88 10.96 17.83
N ASN A 88 15.68 11.85 18.81
CA ASN A 88 14.49 11.77 19.66
C ASN A 88 13.22 12.05 18.85
N ASP A 89 12.08 11.56 19.32
CA ASP A 89 10.76 11.85 18.72
C ASP A 89 10.40 13.35 18.64
N THR A 90 11.05 14.15 19.48
CA THR A 90 10.87 15.61 19.62
C THR A 90 11.90 16.44 18.85
N ASP A 91 12.81 15.81 18.09
CA ASP A 91 13.81 16.54 17.30
C ASP A 91 13.13 17.33 16.16
N PRO A 92 13.29 18.66 16.09
CA PRO A 92 12.62 19.49 15.09
C PRO A 92 13.16 19.29 13.66
N THR A 93 14.27 18.57 13.49
CA THR A 93 14.91 18.30 12.19
C THR A 93 14.50 16.96 11.57
N GLY A 94 13.61 16.22 12.24
CA GLY A 94 13.12 14.90 11.86
C GLY A 94 13.08 13.98 13.07
N ASN A 95 11.99 13.24 13.25
CA ASN A 95 11.74 12.40 14.44
C ASN A 95 12.10 10.92 14.24
N TYR A 96 12.67 10.58 13.09
CA TYR A 96 13.22 9.26 12.78
C TYR A 96 14.41 9.40 11.82
N ALA A 97 15.21 8.34 11.67
CA ALA A 97 16.28 8.27 10.68
C ALA A 97 15.92 7.26 9.59
N GLY A 98 15.98 7.68 8.33
CA GLY A 98 15.77 6.74 7.23
C GLY A 98 16.25 7.29 5.90
N ALA A 99 16.86 6.43 5.09
CA ALA A 99 17.45 6.79 3.81
C ALA A 99 17.61 5.58 2.91
N ILE A 100 17.70 5.83 1.61
CA ILE A 100 18.17 4.86 0.62
C ILE A 100 19.63 5.17 0.24
N LEU A 101 20.39 4.11 -0.03
CA LEU A 101 21.65 4.14 -0.74
C LEU A 101 21.40 3.71 -2.17
N ARG A 102 21.57 4.64 -3.11
CA ARG A 102 21.30 4.45 -4.53
C ARG A 102 22.56 4.71 -5.34
N VAL A 103 22.93 3.79 -6.22
CA VAL A 103 24.09 3.96 -7.10
C VAL A 103 23.88 5.18 -8.01
N ASP A 104 24.85 6.10 -7.98
CA ASP A 104 24.93 7.30 -8.81
C ASP A 104 25.51 6.93 -10.19
N GLY A 105 24.62 6.62 -11.13
CA GLY A 105 24.97 6.17 -12.48
C GLY A 105 24.20 4.92 -12.91
N ALA A 106 24.83 4.10 -13.74
CA ALA A 106 24.32 2.80 -14.13
C ALA A 106 24.21 1.88 -12.90
N GLY A 107 23.16 1.05 -12.84
CA GLY A 107 22.98 0.08 -11.77
C GLY A 107 23.96 -1.08 -11.86
N ARG A 108 23.71 -2.08 -11.02
CA ARG A 108 24.53 -3.27 -10.86
C ARG A 108 23.78 -4.51 -11.31
N ASP A 109 24.51 -5.45 -11.90
CA ASP A 109 24.02 -6.80 -12.10
C ASP A 109 24.26 -7.60 -10.81
N LEU A 110 23.20 -7.73 -10.02
CA LEU A 110 23.18 -8.47 -8.77
C LEU A 110 22.60 -9.88 -8.94
N SER A 111 22.37 -10.33 -10.18
CA SER A 111 21.75 -11.64 -10.45
C SER A 111 22.59 -12.84 -10.02
N GLY A 112 23.89 -12.62 -9.74
CA GLY A 112 24.80 -13.62 -9.20
C GLY A 112 24.66 -13.90 -7.70
N PHE A 113 23.96 -13.03 -6.95
CA PHE A 113 23.83 -13.10 -5.49
C PHE A 113 22.50 -13.73 -5.04
N ASN A 114 22.35 -14.06 -3.76
CA ASN A 114 21.07 -14.53 -3.23
C ASN A 114 20.68 -13.94 -1.86
N VAL A 115 21.51 -13.07 -1.31
CA VAL A 115 21.26 -12.41 -0.03
C VAL A 115 22.02 -11.09 0.06
N LEU A 116 21.41 -10.07 0.65
CA LEU A 116 22.10 -8.91 1.20
C LEU A 116 22.48 -9.23 2.64
N THR A 117 23.74 -9.04 2.99
CA THR A 117 24.24 -9.22 4.35
C THR A 117 24.89 -7.95 4.87
N PHE A 118 24.90 -7.82 6.19
CA PHE A 118 25.60 -6.77 6.91
C PHE A 118 25.78 -7.20 8.36
N TYR A 119 26.77 -6.65 9.03
CA TYR A 119 26.84 -6.67 10.48
C TYR A 119 26.15 -5.43 11.03
N ALA A 120 25.43 -5.56 12.13
CA ALA A 120 24.85 -4.41 12.83
C ALA A 120 24.93 -4.55 14.35
N LYS A 121 25.00 -3.40 15.01
CA LYS A 121 24.80 -3.22 16.45
C LYS A 121 24.11 -1.88 16.72
N ALA A 122 23.58 -1.73 17.92
CA ALA A 122 22.93 -0.53 18.39
C ALA A 122 23.49 -0.08 19.75
N SER A 123 23.32 1.19 20.12
CA SER A 123 23.74 1.69 21.45
C SER A 123 22.88 1.14 22.60
N ARG A 124 21.74 0.53 22.26
CA ARG A 124 20.82 -0.19 23.14
C ARG A 124 20.04 -1.22 22.33
N GLY A 125 19.44 -2.22 22.97
CA GLY A 125 18.54 -3.14 22.28
C GLY A 125 17.33 -2.41 21.68
N VAL A 126 17.09 -2.60 20.39
CA VAL A 126 16.01 -1.96 19.64
C VAL A 126 15.39 -2.92 18.62
N SER A 127 14.20 -2.56 18.14
CA SER A 127 13.62 -3.11 16.91
C SER A 127 13.68 -2.00 15.86
N VAL A 128 14.44 -2.22 14.79
CA VAL A 128 14.52 -1.30 13.64
C VAL A 128 13.32 -1.56 12.74
N ASP A 129 12.55 -0.53 12.40
CA ASP A 129 11.26 -0.67 11.71
C ASP A 129 11.40 -1.40 10.39
N ALA A 130 12.38 -1.01 9.57
CA ALA A 130 12.65 -1.67 8.31
C ALA A 130 14.11 -1.53 7.85
N ILE A 131 14.62 -2.58 7.21
CA ILE A 131 15.89 -2.57 6.47
C ILE A 131 15.69 -3.35 5.17
N GLY A 132 16.33 -2.93 4.08
CA GLY A 132 16.14 -3.63 2.81
C GLY A 132 17.03 -3.15 1.67
N PHE A 133 16.62 -3.49 0.45
CA PHE A 133 17.20 -3.00 -0.81
C PHE A 133 16.09 -2.81 -1.85
N GLY A 134 16.45 -2.36 -3.06
CA GLY A 134 15.57 -2.23 -4.22
C GLY A 134 14.73 -0.94 -4.27
N GLN A 135 14.88 -0.04 -3.29
CA GLN A 135 14.30 1.29 -3.36
C GLN A 135 15.24 2.27 -4.07
N ASP A 136 14.69 2.99 -5.05
CA ASP A 136 15.42 3.91 -5.90
C ASP A 136 14.72 5.27 -6.08
N PHE A 137 13.61 5.53 -5.39
CA PHE A 137 12.76 6.74 -5.54
C PHE A 137 12.18 6.93 -6.94
N PHE A 138 12.11 5.86 -7.73
CA PHE A 138 11.38 5.79 -8.97
C PHE A 138 10.25 4.76 -8.82
N GLU A 139 10.37 3.62 -9.46
CA GLU A 139 9.37 2.55 -9.38
C GLU A 139 9.56 1.66 -8.15
N ASN A 140 10.73 1.70 -7.49
CA ASN A 140 11.10 0.77 -6.41
C ASN A 140 10.82 -0.70 -6.81
N LYS A 141 11.03 -1.01 -8.08
CA LYS A 141 10.48 -2.20 -8.75
C LYS A 141 10.83 -3.48 -8.01
N HIS A 142 12.05 -3.59 -7.51
CA HIS A 142 12.56 -4.80 -6.84
C HIS A 142 12.75 -4.62 -5.34
N GLN A 143 12.01 -3.71 -4.71
CA GLN A 143 12.08 -3.48 -3.27
C GLN A 143 11.90 -4.79 -2.49
N VAL A 144 12.72 -4.97 -1.46
CA VAL A 144 12.59 -6.03 -0.47
C VAL A 144 12.76 -5.41 0.91
N THR A 145 11.87 -5.77 1.83
CA THR A 145 11.82 -5.19 3.17
C THR A 145 11.90 -6.28 4.24
N ALA A 146 12.87 -6.22 5.14
CA ALA A 146 12.85 -6.91 6.42
C ALA A 146 12.26 -5.97 7.48
N ASN A 147 11.11 -6.31 8.03
CA ASN A 147 10.42 -5.48 9.03
C ASN A 147 10.82 -5.89 10.46
N ASN A 148 10.82 -4.94 11.39
CA ASN A 148 11.02 -5.17 12.83
C ASN A 148 12.31 -5.95 13.14
N VAL A 149 13.43 -5.53 12.56
CA VAL A 149 14.73 -6.19 12.72
C VAL A 149 15.25 -5.91 14.13
N SER A 150 15.33 -6.95 14.97
CA SER A 150 15.88 -6.82 16.31
C SER A 150 17.40 -6.63 16.27
N VAL A 151 17.89 -5.51 16.78
CA VAL A 151 19.32 -5.18 16.84
C VAL A 151 19.76 -5.01 18.28
N GLY A 152 20.73 -5.83 18.69
CA GLY A 152 21.33 -5.80 20.02
C GLY A 152 22.54 -4.87 20.12
N THR A 153 23.19 -4.88 21.29
CA THR A 153 24.37 -4.04 21.56
C THR A 153 25.68 -4.62 21.06
N ASN A 154 25.69 -5.90 20.68
CA ASN A 154 26.84 -6.59 20.12
C ASN A 154 26.69 -6.69 18.60
N TRP A 155 27.82 -6.67 17.88
CA TRP A 155 27.84 -6.94 16.46
C TRP A 155 27.28 -8.33 16.16
N GLN A 156 26.31 -8.38 15.25
CA GLN A 156 25.71 -9.61 14.74
C GLN A 156 25.54 -9.49 13.22
N LYS A 157 25.62 -10.61 12.51
CA LYS A 157 25.38 -10.66 11.06
C LYS A 157 23.90 -10.88 10.77
N TYR A 158 23.37 -10.10 9.84
CA TYR A 158 21.99 -10.13 9.37
C TYR A 158 21.93 -10.54 7.90
N TYR A 159 20.78 -11.05 7.49
CA TYR A 159 20.54 -11.64 6.18
C TYR A 159 19.19 -11.19 5.65
N ILE A 160 19.18 -10.49 4.51
CA ILE A 160 17.98 -10.11 3.78
C ILE A 160 18.00 -10.89 2.45
N PRO A 161 17.25 -12.01 2.35
CA PRO A 161 17.27 -12.86 1.16
C PRO A 161 16.76 -12.11 -0.07
N ILE A 162 17.33 -12.44 -1.22
CA ILE A 162 16.85 -11.96 -2.52
C ILE A 162 15.79 -12.95 -3.03
N PRO A 163 14.53 -12.53 -3.25
CA PRO A 163 13.45 -13.44 -3.63
C PRO A 163 13.67 -14.11 -4.99
N ASP A 164 14.03 -13.33 -6.02
CA ASP A 164 14.45 -13.81 -7.33
C ASP A 164 15.62 -12.96 -7.86
N PRO A 165 16.87 -13.43 -7.70
CA PRO A 165 18.04 -12.70 -8.16
C PRO A 165 18.05 -12.42 -9.66
N SER A 166 17.42 -13.27 -10.47
CA SER A 166 17.47 -13.14 -11.94
C SER A 166 16.84 -11.83 -12.45
N LEU A 167 16.04 -11.16 -11.62
CA LEU A 167 15.43 -9.86 -11.92
C LEU A 167 16.38 -8.67 -11.66
N LEU A 168 17.44 -8.86 -10.87
CA LEU A 168 18.34 -7.78 -10.43
C LEU A 168 19.49 -7.52 -11.40
N VAL A 169 19.21 -7.27 -12.67
CA VAL A 169 20.25 -7.08 -13.72
C VAL A 169 20.77 -5.65 -13.85
N ASN A 170 20.05 -4.66 -13.31
CA ASN A 170 20.41 -3.23 -13.34
C ASN A 170 19.87 -2.53 -12.08
N GLU A 171 20.22 -3.07 -10.92
CA GLU A 171 19.71 -2.59 -9.64
C GLU A 171 20.47 -1.35 -9.17
N ARG A 172 19.74 -0.31 -8.76
CA ARG A 172 20.35 0.93 -8.26
C ARG A 172 20.12 1.11 -6.77
N GLY A 173 18.99 0.66 -6.24
CA GLY A 173 18.69 0.71 -4.82
C GLY A 173 19.37 -0.43 -4.09
N VAL A 174 20.51 -0.19 -3.46
CA VAL A 174 21.35 -1.29 -2.94
C VAL A 174 21.21 -1.48 -1.44
N PHE A 175 20.76 -0.47 -0.69
CA PHE A 175 20.48 -0.57 0.73
C PHE A 175 19.49 0.51 1.15
N TRP A 176 18.66 0.26 2.15
CA TRP A 176 17.88 1.30 2.81
C TRP A 176 17.50 0.88 4.23
N TYR A 177 17.17 1.85 5.06
CA TYR A 177 16.68 1.62 6.42
C TYR A 177 15.68 2.70 6.82
N ALA A 178 14.81 2.35 7.76
CA ALA A 178 13.96 3.27 8.51
C ALA A 178 13.98 2.86 9.99
N ALA A 179 14.30 3.81 10.86
CA ALA A 179 14.49 3.61 12.27
C ALA A 179 13.86 4.76 13.07
N GLY A 180 12.71 4.51 13.70
CA GLY A 180 12.11 5.41 14.67
C GLY A 180 12.45 5.07 16.13
N THR A 181 11.78 5.75 17.06
CA THR A 181 11.99 5.66 18.51
C THR A 181 10.79 5.07 19.28
N GLN A 182 9.84 4.46 18.59
CA GLN A 182 8.66 3.83 19.17
C GLN A 182 9.06 2.75 20.17
N ALA A 183 10.04 1.91 19.81
CA ALA A 183 10.58 0.84 20.66
C ALA A 183 11.37 1.36 21.87
N THR A 184 11.78 2.63 21.87
CA THR A 184 12.58 3.27 22.92
C THR A 184 11.80 4.31 23.72
N GLY A 185 10.50 4.46 23.47
CA GLY A 185 9.65 5.46 24.12
C GLY A 185 10.04 6.90 23.78
N GLY A 186 10.41 7.15 22.52
CA GLY A 186 10.78 8.49 22.03
C GLY A 186 12.27 8.83 22.18
N SER A 187 13.06 7.99 22.86
CA SER A 187 14.49 8.25 23.08
C SER A 187 15.35 7.83 21.90
N GLY A 188 16.15 8.74 21.36
CA GLY A 188 17.13 8.50 20.30
C GLY A 188 18.21 7.48 20.69
N TYR A 189 18.88 6.94 19.69
CA TYR A 189 19.93 5.93 19.81
C TYR A 189 20.84 5.95 18.58
N VAL A 190 21.90 5.14 18.61
CA VAL A 190 22.84 5.01 17.49
C VAL A 190 22.77 3.60 16.93
N LEU A 191 22.69 3.48 15.61
CA LEU A 191 22.90 2.23 14.89
C LEU A 191 24.23 2.29 14.17
N TRP A 192 24.92 1.16 14.14
CA TRP A 192 26.10 0.96 13.28
C TRP A 192 25.84 -0.23 12.38
N PHE A 193 26.19 -0.07 11.12
CA PHE A 193 26.21 -1.11 10.10
C PHE A 193 27.63 -1.26 9.55
N ASP A 194 28.00 -2.46 9.20
CA ASP A 194 29.31 -2.75 8.64
C ASP A 194 29.24 -3.93 7.66
N GLU A 195 30.21 -4.06 6.76
CA GLU A 195 30.30 -5.12 5.76
C GLU A 195 28.97 -5.32 4.99
N ILE A 196 28.36 -4.20 4.58
CA ILE A 196 27.12 -4.19 3.81
C ILE A 196 27.42 -4.65 2.38
N LYS A 197 26.94 -5.84 2.02
CA LYS A 197 27.22 -6.44 0.71
C LYS A 197 26.21 -7.50 0.31
N PHE A 198 26.01 -7.64 -0.99
CA PHE A 198 25.36 -8.80 -1.58
C PHE A 198 26.33 -9.98 -1.62
N GLU A 199 25.85 -11.16 -1.20
CA GLU A 199 26.61 -12.40 -1.17
C GLU A 199 25.84 -13.54 -1.86
N LYS A 200 26.60 -14.55 -2.30
CA LYS A 200 26.04 -15.84 -2.73
C LYS A 200 26.34 -16.89 -1.68
N LEU A 201 25.37 -17.22 -0.85
CA LEU A 201 25.50 -18.21 0.22
C LEU A 201 24.77 -19.50 -0.15
N GLY A 202 25.45 -20.64 -0.12
CA GLY A 202 24.83 -21.95 -0.34
C GLY A 202 23.92 -22.42 0.80
N THR A 203 23.89 -21.68 1.91
CA THR A 203 23.12 -21.96 3.12
C THR A 203 21.79 -21.20 3.19
N ILE A 204 21.48 -20.37 2.20
CA ILE A 204 20.14 -19.81 1.99
C ILE A 204 19.33 -20.84 1.20
N GLY A 205 18.22 -21.31 1.74
CA GLY A 205 17.47 -22.40 1.10
C GLY A 205 16.01 -22.47 1.49
N GLN A 206 15.32 -23.43 0.87
CA GLN A 206 13.90 -23.72 1.07
C GLN A 206 13.00 -22.48 0.88
N PRO A 207 13.01 -21.84 -0.29
CA PRO A 207 12.13 -20.70 -0.55
C PRO A 207 10.66 -21.09 -0.37
N ARG A 208 9.96 -20.30 0.43
CA ARG A 208 8.52 -20.41 0.73
C ARG A 208 7.88 -19.04 0.52
N PRO A 209 7.58 -18.66 -0.73
CA PRO A 209 6.81 -17.45 -0.98
C PRO A 209 5.39 -17.60 -0.45
N GLY A 210 4.72 -16.48 -0.19
CA GLY A 210 3.34 -16.45 0.28
C GLY A 210 2.58 -15.24 -0.27
N ILE A 211 1.29 -15.42 -0.47
CA ILE A 211 0.31 -14.36 -0.76
C ILE A 211 -0.74 -14.36 0.35
N ALA A 212 -1.40 -13.23 0.61
CA ALA A 212 -2.32 -13.09 1.74
C ALA A 212 -1.71 -13.57 3.07
N ASN A 213 -0.44 -13.25 3.30
CA ASN A 213 0.37 -13.70 4.45
C ASN A 213 0.56 -15.22 4.56
N GLY A 214 0.30 -15.96 3.48
CA GLY A 214 0.35 -17.42 3.44
C GLY A 214 -0.99 -18.10 3.75
N ASP A 215 -2.05 -17.33 3.98
CA ASP A 215 -3.39 -17.82 4.31
C ASP A 215 -4.29 -17.96 3.06
N ASP A 216 -5.26 -18.87 3.14
CA ASP A 216 -6.35 -18.95 2.16
C ASP A 216 -7.50 -18.03 2.63
N ILE A 217 -7.68 -16.89 1.96
CA ILE A 217 -8.74 -15.93 2.26
C ILE A 217 -9.87 -16.01 1.23
N THR A 218 -11.08 -15.65 1.66
CA THR A 218 -12.25 -15.53 0.77
C THR A 218 -12.79 -14.11 0.83
N ILE A 219 -13.03 -13.53 -0.34
CA ILE A 219 -13.63 -12.20 -0.51
C ILE A 219 -14.95 -12.41 -1.25
N ASP A 220 -16.06 -12.13 -0.57
CA ASP A 220 -17.36 -11.98 -1.24
C ASP A 220 -17.38 -10.64 -1.98
N SER A 221 -17.80 -10.67 -3.25
CA SER A 221 -17.69 -9.53 -4.14
C SER A 221 -18.82 -9.53 -5.20
N PHE A 222 -18.81 -8.52 -6.07
CA PHE A 222 -19.79 -8.34 -7.13
C PHE A 222 -19.12 -7.97 -8.44
N ILE A 223 -19.83 -8.14 -9.54
CA ILE A 223 -19.36 -7.74 -10.87
C ILE A 223 -19.00 -6.25 -10.86
N GLY A 224 -17.83 -5.91 -11.39
CA GLY A 224 -17.31 -4.54 -11.47
C GLY A 224 -16.48 -4.10 -10.27
N VAL A 225 -16.47 -4.86 -9.17
CA VAL A 225 -15.60 -4.59 -8.01
C VAL A 225 -14.15 -5.00 -8.33
N THR A 226 -13.20 -4.21 -7.83
CA THR A 226 -11.78 -4.58 -7.82
C THR A 226 -11.29 -4.85 -6.40
N ALA A 227 -10.36 -5.80 -6.26
CA ALA A 227 -9.62 -6.06 -5.03
C ALA A 227 -8.12 -6.05 -5.31
N ALA A 228 -7.28 -5.94 -4.29
CA ALA A 228 -5.82 -6.02 -4.43
C ALA A 228 -5.28 -7.24 -3.69
N VAL A 229 -4.31 -7.92 -4.28
CA VAL A 229 -3.52 -8.93 -3.56
C VAL A 229 -2.60 -8.22 -2.56
N THR A 230 -2.66 -8.63 -1.29
CA THR A 230 -1.84 -8.09 -0.21
C THR A 230 -1.09 -9.21 0.52
N GLY A 231 -0.25 -8.87 1.50
CA GLY A 231 0.46 -9.86 2.32
C GLY A 231 1.47 -10.71 1.53
N LEU A 232 2.19 -10.08 0.61
CA LEU A 232 3.26 -10.74 -0.14
C LEU A 232 4.47 -10.95 0.76
N ILE A 233 4.85 -12.22 0.96
CA ILE A 233 5.97 -12.60 1.82
C ILE A 233 6.90 -13.57 1.10
N HIS A 234 8.17 -13.57 1.52
CA HIS A 234 9.15 -14.57 1.09
C HIS A 234 9.93 -15.06 2.31
N THR A 235 9.75 -16.33 2.65
CA THR A 235 10.44 -16.98 3.76
C THR A 235 11.51 -17.95 3.26
N VAL A 236 12.68 -17.93 3.87
CA VAL A 236 13.77 -18.87 3.60
C VAL A 236 14.38 -19.35 4.91
N SER A 237 15.08 -20.48 4.88
CA SER A 237 15.94 -20.89 5.99
C SER A 237 17.29 -20.17 5.89
N LEU A 238 17.72 -19.53 6.98
CA LEU A 238 18.94 -18.73 7.06
C LEU A 238 20.13 -19.55 7.60
N PRO A 239 21.38 -19.06 7.45
CA PRO A 239 22.58 -19.73 7.95
C PRO A 239 22.61 -19.89 9.48
N THR A 240 21.80 -19.10 10.19
CA THR A 240 21.62 -19.15 11.64
C THR A 240 20.77 -20.35 12.09
N GLY A 241 20.15 -21.09 11.16
CA GLY A 241 19.24 -22.21 11.45
C GLY A 241 17.82 -21.78 11.83
N ILE A 242 17.52 -20.49 11.79
CA ILE A 242 16.17 -19.94 11.91
C ILE A 242 15.67 -19.46 10.55
N ASP A 243 14.35 -19.38 10.40
CA ASP A 243 13.75 -18.83 9.19
C ASP A 243 13.82 -17.30 9.19
N GLY A 244 14.05 -16.73 8.00
CA GLY A 244 13.97 -15.30 7.74
C GLY A 244 12.83 -15.02 6.77
N THR A 245 11.98 -14.05 7.10
CA THR A 245 10.87 -13.60 6.25
C THR A 245 11.07 -12.15 5.85
N VAL A 246 10.91 -11.86 4.57
CA VAL A 246 10.91 -10.50 4.01
C VAL A 246 9.60 -10.23 3.26
N ALA A 247 9.28 -8.95 3.10
CA ALA A 247 8.20 -8.44 2.26
C ALA A 247 8.78 -7.98 0.90
N PRO A 248 8.73 -8.82 -0.14
CA PRO A 248 9.09 -8.44 -1.51
C PRO A 248 8.07 -7.53 -2.19
N ALA A 249 8.53 -6.72 -3.15
CA ALA A 249 7.68 -6.00 -4.08
C ALA A 249 6.86 -6.94 -4.97
N ILE A 250 5.75 -6.42 -5.50
CA ILE A 250 4.81 -7.20 -6.31
C ILE A 250 5.40 -7.75 -7.60
N SER A 251 6.42 -7.09 -8.15
CA SER A 251 7.08 -7.46 -9.41
C SER A 251 7.77 -8.84 -9.35
N TYR A 252 8.04 -9.37 -8.16
CA TYR A 252 8.60 -10.71 -7.97
C TYR A 252 7.57 -11.83 -8.18
N PHE A 253 6.28 -11.49 -8.20
CA PHE A 253 5.19 -12.48 -8.29
C PHE A 253 4.58 -12.53 -9.68
N GLN A 254 4.21 -13.74 -10.06
CA GLN A 254 3.36 -14.00 -11.21
C GLN A 254 2.03 -14.54 -10.70
N PHE A 255 0.95 -13.81 -10.96
CA PHE A 255 -0.39 -14.18 -10.51
C PHE A 255 -1.13 -15.02 -11.55
N SER A 256 -2.04 -15.86 -11.09
CA SER A 256 -2.93 -16.64 -11.94
C SER A 256 -4.33 -16.71 -11.34
N SER A 257 -5.33 -16.75 -12.21
CA SER A 257 -6.71 -17.03 -11.84
C SER A 257 -7.10 -18.41 -12.34
N SER A 258 -7.70 -19.21 -11.45
CA SER A 258 -8.30 -20.49 -11.82
C SER A 258 -9.53 -20.35 -12.74
N ASN A 259 -10.18 -19.17 -12.74
CA ASN A 259 -11.28 -18.87 -13.65
C ASN A 259 -11.26 -17.39 -14.09
N PRO A 260 -10.48 -17.05 -15.13
CA PRO A 260 -10.40 -15.68 -15.67
C PRO A 260 -11.73 -15.13 -16.19
N SER A 261 -12.74 -15.97 -16.46
CA SER A 261 -14.07 -15.49 -16.86
C SER A 261 -14.89 -14.92 -15.69
N VAL A 262 -14.54 -15.28 -14.44
CA VAL A 262 -15.17 -14.79 -13.21
C VAL A 262 -14.33 -13.68 -12.59
N ALA A 263 -13.02 -13.88 -12.46
CA ALA A 263 -12.12 -12.82 -12.00
C ALA A 263 -10.74 -12.93 -12.65
N THR A 264 -10.21 -11.81 -13.12
CA THR A 264 -8.84 -11.68 -13.62
C THR A 264 -7.95 -11.05 -12.57
N VAL A 265 -6.64 -11.26 -12.66
CA VAL A 265 -5.63 -10.59 -11.85
C VAL A 265 -4.52 -10.09 -12.78
N ASP A 266 -4.13 -8.82 -12.64
CA ASP A 266 -3.06 -8.24 -13.45
C ASP A 266 -1.67 -8.38 -12.79
N ASN A 267 -0.64 -7.87 -13.46
CA ASN A 267 0.74 -7.93 -12.97
C ASN A 267 1.03 -6.97 -11.80
N THR A 268 0.11 -6.07 -11.48
CA THR A 268 0.13 -5.22 -10.28
C THR A 268 -0.70 -5.81 -9.14
N GLY A 269 -1.19 -7.04 -9.30
CA GLY A 269 -2.00 -7.77 -8.32
C GLY A 269 -3.39 -7.18 -8.10
N ILE A 270 -3.90 -6.37 -9.04
CA ILE A 270 -5.29 -5.92 -9.02
C ILE A 270 -6.16 -7.02 -9.60
N ILE A 271 -7.13 -7.45 -8.81
CA ILE A 271 -8.14 -8.45 -9.14
C ILE A 271 -9.38 -7.71 -9.65
N SER A 272 -9.90 -8.06 -10.82
CA SER A 272 -11.13 -7.50 -11.38
C SER A 272 -12.21 -8.59 -11.47
N VAL A 273 -13.38 -8.34 -10.89
CA VAL A 273 -14.51 -9.28 -10.88
C VAL A 273 -15.42 -9.03 -12.09
N LEU A 274 -15.60 -10.05 -12.92
CA LEU A 274 -16.21 -9.95 -14.25
C LEU A 274 -17.56 -10.65 -14.38
N ALA A 275 -17.78 -11.73 -13.63
CA ALA A 275 -19.02 -12.51 -13.70
C ALA A 275 -19.36 -13.14 -12.33
N ALA A 276 -20.59 -13.63 -12.18
CA ALA A 276 -20.99 -14.43 -11.04
C ALA A 276 -20.22 -15.76 -10.99
N GLY A 277 -19.92 -16.26 -9.79
CA GLY A 277 -19.22 -17.52 -9.57
C GLY A 277 -17.97 -17.37 -8.72
N THR A 278 -17.10 -18.37 -8.75
CA THR A 278 -15.90 -18.41 -7.90
C THR A 278 -14.62 -18.46 -8.73
N ALA A 279 -13.61 -17.71 -8.33
CA ALA A 279 -12.27 -17.75 -8.88
C ALA A 279 -11.23 -17.70 -7.76
N LYS A 280 -10.34 -18.68 -7.72
CA LYS A 280 -9.17 -18.71 -6.84
C LYS A 280 -7.98 -18.05 -7.54
N ILE A 281 -7.41 -17.03 -6.91
CA ILE A 281 -6.18 -16.35 -7.31
C ILE A 281 -5.00 -16.96 -6.55
N THR A 282 -3.96 -17.33 -7.29
CA THR A 282 -2.70 -17.87 -6.75
C THR A 282 -1.50 -17.15 -7.35
N ALA A 283 -0.31 -17.35 -6.78
CA ALA A 283 0.90 -16.77 -7.34
C ALA A 283 2.10 -17.73 -7.30
N THR A 284 3.10 -17.44 -8.14
CA THR A 284 4.43 -18.06 -8.08
C THR A 284 5.50 -16.98 -7.96
N LEU A 285 6.62 -17.29 -7.31
CA LEU A 285 7.80 -16.43 -7.21
C LEU A 285 9.05 -17.29 -7.48
N GLY A 286 9.89 -16.89 -8.44
CA GLY A 286 11.07 -17.66 -8.84
C GLY A 286 10.75 -19.10 -9.26
N GLY A 287 9.56 -19.34 -9.82
CA GLY A 287 9.06 -20.68 -10.18
C GLY A 287 8.53 -21.53 -9.02
N VAL A 288 8.56 -21.01 -7.79
CA VAL A 288 8.02 -21.70 -6.60
C VAL A 288 6.58 -21.23 -6.36
N GLN A 289 5.67 -22.18 -6.14
CA GLN A 289 4.28 -21.88 -5.77
C GLN A 289 4.24 -21.14 -4.43
N ALA A 290 3.58 -19.99 -4.39
CA ALA A 290 3.33 -19.27 -3.15
C ALA A 290 2.25 -19.97 -2.31
N ASN A 291 2.47 -20.02 -1.00
CA ASN A 291 1.47 -20.42 -0.02
C ASN A 291 0.34 -19.38 0.06
N GLY A 292 -0.86 -19.84 0.44
CA GLY A 292 -2.04 -19.00 0.53
C GLY A 292 -2.72 -18.73 -0.82
N SER A 293 -3.87 -18.07 -0.75
CA SER A 293 -4.68 -17.73 -1.92
C SER A 293 -5.74 -16.69 -1.61
N VAL A 294 -6.22 -16.02 -2.66
CA VAL A 294 -7.38 -15.14 -2.59
C VAL A 294 -8.51 -15.76 -3.40
N THR A 295 -9.55 -16.24 -2.74
CA THR A 295 -10.75 -16.75 -3.40
C THR A 295 -11.77 -15.63 -3.52
N ILE A 296 -12.08 -15.25 -4.76
CA ILE A 296 -13.19 -14.34 -5.05
C ILE A 296 -14.45 -15.19 -5.18
N ASN A 297 -15.46 -14.85 -4.38
CA ASN A 297 -16.82 -15.36 -4.52
C ASN A 297 -17.72 -14.22 -5.00
N SER A 298 -17.94 -14.17 -6.31
CA SER A 298 -18.77 -13.16 -6.95
C SER A 298 -20.24 -13.58 -6.89
N LEU A 299 -21.05 -12.75 -6.22
CA LEU A 299 -22.50 -12.95 -6.09
C LEU A 299 -23.28 -12.52 -7.34
N GLY A 300 -22.58 -12.01 -8.36
CA GLY A 300 -23.15 -11.54 -9.62
C GLY A 300 -23.35 -10.03 -9.64
N ASP A 301 -24.43 -9.58 -10.30
CA ASP A 301 -24.75 -8.17 -10.41
C ASP A 301 -25.08 -7.57 -9.04
N PHE A 302 -24.51 -6.41 -8.76
CA PHE A 302 -24.91 -5.59 -7.63
C PHE A 302 -25.86 -4.51 -8.10
N VAL A 303 -27.04 -4.46 -7.49
CA VAL A 303 -27.98 -3.36 -7.71
C VAL A 303 -27.56 -2.22 -6.80
N LEU A 304 -27.15 -1.09 -7.39
CA LEU A 304 -26.81 0.13 -6.65
C LEU A 304 -28.02 0.68 -5.88
N ALA A 305 -27.76 1.50 -4.86
CA ALA A 305 -28.82 2.18 -4.14
C ALA A 305 -29.61 3.08 -5.10
N PRO A 306 -30.89 3.39 -4.79
CA PRO A 306 -31.66 4.33 -5.58
C PRO A 306 -30.94 5.68 -5.69
N THR A 307 -30.68 6.15 -6.92
CA THR A 307 -30.06 7.46 -7.12
C THR A 307 -30.93 8.54 -6.48
N PRO A 308 -30.37 9.38 -5.58
CA PRO A 308 -31.13 10.47 -4.98
C PRO A 308 -31.73 11.39 -6.05
N SER A 309 -32.96 11.85 -5.81
CA SER A 309 -33.69 12.70 -6.76
C SER A 309 -33.98 14.11 -6.24
N ARG A 310 -33.49 14.45 -5.04
CA ARG A 310 -33.76 15.73 -4.39
C ARG A 310 -32.88 16.82 -5.02
N ASP A 311 -33.36 18.07 -4.99
CA ASP A 311 -32.55 19.19 -5.44
C ASP A 311 -31.30 19.29 -4.53
N PRO A 312 -30.07 19.37 -5.09
CA PRO A 312 -28.86 19.57 -4.29
C PRO A 312 -28.93 20.77 -3.34
N SER A 313 -29.73 21.82 -3.63
CA SER A 313 -29.92 22.95 -2.70
C SER A 313 -30.65 22.58 -1.42
N ASN A 314 -31.40 21.48 -1.46
CA ASN A 314 -32.23 20.98 -0.37
C ASN A 314 -31.54 19.86 0.41
N VAL A 315 -30.24 19.64 0.17
CA VAL A 315 -29.47 18.52 0.73
C VAL A 315 -28.17 19.01 1.40
N ILE A 316 -27.84 18.42 2.55
CA ILE A 316 -26.48 18.44 3.12
C ILE A 316 -25.97 17.00 3.11
N SER A 317 -25.08 16.69 2.15
CA SER A 317 -24.56 15.33 1.97
C SER A 317 -23.39 15.02 2.91
N ILE A 318 -23.43 13.85 3.52
CA ILE A 318 -22.33 13.27 4.31
C ILE A 318 -21.61 12.20 3.48
N PHE A 319 -22.37 11.34 2.79
CA PHE A 319 -21.83 10.30 1.93
C PHE A 319 -22.79 10.04 0.77
N SER A 320 -22.38 10.37 -0.46
CA SER A 320 -23.10 10.08 -1.69
C SER A 320 -22.18 10.42 -2.86
N ASP A 321 -22.18 9.61 -3.92
CA ASP A 321 -21.53 9.96 -5.19
C ASP A 321 -22.39 10.87 -6.09
N HIS A 322 -23.66 11.11 -5.71
CA HIS A 322 -24.55 12.01 -6.43
C HIS A 322 -24.42 13.48 -6.02
N TYR A 323 -24.11 13.75 -4.74
CA TYR A 323 -24.01 15.10 -4.19
C TYR A 323 -22.60 15.45 -3.76
N ASN A 324 -22.33 16.75 -3.59
CA ASN A 324 -21.08 17.20 -2.98
C ASN A 324 -21.10 16.95 -1.47
N ASN A 325 -20.27 16.03 -1.01
CA ASN A 325 -20.15 15.68 0.41
C ASN A 325 -19.48 16.80 1.21
N ARG A 326 -19.94 16.97 2.46
CA ARG A 326 -19.25 17.77 3.47
C ARG A 326 -17.99 17.06 3.95
N PRO A 327 -17.03 17.78 4.56
CA PRO A 327 -15.91 17.14 5.25
C PRO A 327 -16.42 16.13 6.28
N VAL A 328 -15.88 14.92 6.23
CA VAL A 328 -16.13 13.84 7.18
C VAL A 328 -14.80 13.48 7.82
N ASP A 329 -14.78 13.38 9.14
CA ASP A 329 -13.57 12.98 9.88
C ASP A 329 -13.26 11.51 9.62
N PHE A 330 -14.29 10.64 9.73
CA PHE A 330 -14.22 9.22 9.43
C PHE A 330 -15.61 8.59 9.30
N PHE A 331 -15.68 7.45 8.62
CA PHE A 331 -16.86 6.57 8.56
C PHE A 331 -16.75 5.34 9.47
N ASN A 332 -15.60 5.17 10.13
CA ASN A 332 -15.38 4.15 11.16
C ASN A 332 -14.37 4.67 12.20
N GLY A 333 -14.79 4.82 13.46
CA GLY A 333 -13.99 5.39 14.53
C GLY A 333 -13.03 4.41 15.23
N PHE A 334 -13.17 3.10 14.98
CA PHE A 334 -12.36 2.04 15.59
C PHE A 334 -12.19 2.17 17.12
N TRP A 335 -13.27 2.46 17.85
CA TRP A 335 -13.21 2.75 19.29
C TRP A 335 -12.83 1.52 20.14
N GLN A 336 -11.53 1.34 20.38
CA GLN A 336 -10.99 0.27 21.21
C GLN A 336 -11.17 0.56 22.71
N PRO A 337 -11.35 -0.49 23.56
CA PRO A 337 -11.40 -1.92 23.21
C PRO A 337 -12.81 -2.44 22.88
N PHE A 338 -13.80 -1.56 22.70
CA PHE A 338 -15.21 -1.96 22.68
C PHE A 338 -15.74 -2.26 21.29
N GLN A 339 -15.17 -1.65 20.25
CA GLN A 339 -15.62 -1.83 18.87
C GLN A 339 -14.95 -3.06 18.23
N THR A 340 -15.78 -3.92 17.64
CA THR A 340 -15.34 -5.06 16.82
C THR A 340 -15.54 -4.81 15.32
N THR A 341 -16.33 -3.82 14.95
CA THR A 341 -16.65 -3.50 13.55
C THR A 341 -15.40 -3.14 12.75
N GLU A 342 -15.25 -3.82 11.62
CA GLU A 342 -14.25 -3.60 10.58
C GLU A 342 -14.91 -2.95 9.34
N SER A 343 -14.10 -2.48 8.40
CA SER A 343 -14.56 -1.88 7.15
C SER A 343 -14.00 -2.65 5.95
N ALA A 344 -14.85 -2.90 4.96
CA ALA A 344 -14.53 -3.57 3.70
C ALA A 344 -15.21 -2.87 2.53
N ASP A 345 -15.13 -1.54 2.52
CA ASP A 345 -15.73 -0.65 1.53
C ASP A 345 -15.33 -1.04 0.11
N PHE A 346 -16.24 -0.86 -0.84
CA PHE A 346 -16.02 -1.25 -2.22
C PHE A 346 -16.67 -0.27 -3.19
N VAL A 347 -16.23 -0.30 -4.45
CA VAL A 347 -16.75 0.56 -5.51
C VAL A 347 -17.36 -0.31 -6.59
N VAL A 348 -18.57 0.03 -7.04
CA VAL A 348 -19.23 -0.62 -8.18
C VAL A 348 -19.59 0.45 -9.19
N ASN A 349 -19.07 0.36 -10.41
CA ASN A 349 -19.37 1.30 -11.50
C ASN A 349 -19.14 2.79 -11.14
N GLY A 350 -18.19 3.07 -10.24
CA GLY A 350 -17.86 4.41 -9.78
C GLY A 350 -18.66 4.90 -8.57
N ASP A 351 -19.58 4.09 -8.06
CA ASP A 351 -20.37 4.37 -6.85
C ASP A 351 -19.70 3.70 -5.64
N ASN A 352 -19.38 4.48 -4.61
CA ASN A 352 -18.68 4.06 -3.41
C ASN A 352 -19.71 3.56 -2.40
N ILE A 353 -19.43 2.38 -1.82
CA ILE A 353 -20.32 1.74 -0.86
C ILE A 353 -19.55 1.51 0.44
N LEU A 354 -20.08 2.04 1.55
CA LEU A 354 -19.57 1.73 2.88
C LEU A 354 -20.01 0.32 3.25
N ASN A 355 -19.10 -0.53 3.70
CA ASN A 355 -19.38 -1.91 4.08
C ASN A 355 -18.76 -2.20 5.45
N TYR A 356 -19.62 -2.50 6.41
CA TYR A 356 -19.21 -2.83 7.77
C TYR A 356 -19.25 -4.33 8.00
N THR A 357 -18.14 -4.90 8.43
CA THR A 357 -18.00 -6.32 8.77
C THR A 357 -17.72 -6.50 10.26
N ASN A 358 -17.90 -7.72 10.79
CA ASN A 358 -17.76 -8.02 12.22
C ASN A 358 -18.54 -7.05 13.13
N PHE A 359 -19.71 -6.59 12.64
CA PHE A 359 -20.39 -5.42 13.18
C PHE A 359 -20.89 -5.62 14.61
N ASN A 360 -20.58 -4.64 15.48
CA ASN A 360 -21.25 -4.43 16.76
C ASN A 360 -21.79 -3.00 16.89
N PHE A 361 -20.94 -1.99 16.66
CA PHE A 361 -21.34 -0.60 16.47
C PHE A 361 -20.30 0.14 15.62
N VAL A 362 -20.70 1.24 14.98
CA VAL A 362 -19.82 2.11 14.20
C VAL A 362 -20.39 3.52 14.14
N GLY A 363 -19.57 4.52 13.84
CA GLY A 363 -20.01 5.91 13.77
C GLY A 363 -19.36 6.66 12.61
N ASN A 364 -20.19 7.49 11.98
CA ASN A 364 -19.80 8.43 10.93
C ASN A 364 -19.70 9.81 11.55
N ARG A 365 -18.46 10.28 11.76
CA ARG A 365 -18.16 11.55 12.43
C ARG A 365 -17.83 12.62 11.40
N PHE A 366 -18.45 13.77 11.53
CA PHE A 366 -18.28 14.95 10.68
C PHE A 366 -18.29 16.19 11.59
N GLY A 367 -17.43 16.18 12.60
CA GLY A 367 -17.38 17.20 13.65
C GLY A 367 -16.53 18.42 13.32
N ASN A 368 -15.80 18.41 12.20
CA ASN A 368 -14.85 19.48 11.86
C ASN A 368 -15.12 20.07 10.46
N PRO A 369 -16.10 20.99 10.32
CA PRO A 369 -17.04 21.45 11.34
C PRO A 369 -18.31 20.58 11.41
N PRO A 370 -19.07 20.63 12.52
CA PRO A 370 -20.36 19.96 12.60
C PRO A 370 -21.37 20.58 11.62
N VAL A 371 -22.40 19.81 11.28
CA VAL A 371 -23.47 20.20 10.36
C VAL A 371 -24.55 21.00 11.06
N ASN A 372 -24.86 22.16 10.48
CA ASN A 372 -26.05 22.93 10.82
C ASN A 372 -27.26 22.43 10.01
N ALA A 373 -28.02 21.52 10.61
CA ALA A 373 -29.26 20.95 10.09
C ALA A 373 -30.52 21.66 10.62
N THR A 374 -30.42 22.93 11.07
CA THR A 374 -31.58 23.67 11.63
C THR A 374 -32.79 23.68 10.70
N ASN A 375 -32.55 23.88 9.40
CA ASN A 375 -33.60 23.86 8.40
C ASN A 375 -33.84 22.45 7.82
N PHE A 376 -32.87 21.55 7.92
CA PHE A 376 -32.85 20.21 7.33
C PHE A 376 -33.46 19.20 8.31
N SER A 377 -34.78 19.06 8.26
CA SER A 377 -35.56 18.35 9.27
C SER A 377 -35.53 16.83 9.17
N ASN A 378 -34.83 16.27 8.19
CA ASN A 378 -34.83 14.82 7.95
C ASN A 378 -33.42 14.31 7.61
N LEU A 379 -33.14 13.07 7.99
CA LEU A 379 -31.96 12.30 7.59
C LEU A 379 -32.40 11.18 6.64
N HIS A 380 -31.72 11.08 5.51
CA HIS A 380 -31.84 10.00 4.54
C HIS A 380 -30.60 9.09 4.63
N LEU A 381 -30.81 7.79 4.54
CA LEU A 381 -29.77 6.83 4.18
C LEU A 381 -30.35 5.63 3.46
N ASN A 382 -29.56 5.01 2.58
CA ASN A 382 -29.83 3.69 2.05
C ASN A 382 -29.02 2.65 2.82
N MET A 383 -29.68 1.56 3.21
CA MET A 383 -29.05 0.44 3.91
C MET A 383 -29.36 -0.88 3.21
N TYR A 384 -28.34 -1.71 3.01
CA TYR A 384 -28.47 -3.02 2.37
C TYR A 384 -27.93 -4.10 3.32
N ILE A 385 -28.71 -5.18 3.53
CA ILE A 385 -28.24 -6.33 4.31
C ILE A 385 -27.97 -7.49 3.34
N PRO A 386 -26.69 -7.85 3.11
CA PRO A 386 -26.34 -8.99 2.27
C PRO A 386 -26.72 -10.30 2.94
N GLY A 387 -27.24 -11.24 2.16
CA GLY A 387 -27.68 -12.54 2.66
C GLY A 387 -28.94 -12.44 3.52
N GLN A 388 -29.00 -13.22 4.60
CA GLN A 388 -30.19 -13.33 5.44
C GLN A 388 -30.27 -12.19 6.46
N VAL A 389 -31.41 -11.49 6.52
CA VAL A 389 -31.72 -10.56 7.61
C VAL A 389 -31.90 -11.35 8.91
N PRO A 390 -31.14 -11.06 9.99
CA PRO A 390 -31.29 -11.76 11.26
C PRO A 390 -32.70 -11.63 11.82
N ALA A 391 -33.28 -12.74 12.28
CA ALA A 391 -34.63 -12.73 12.85
C ALA A 391 -34.74 -11.90 14.14
N ASN A 392 -33.62 -11.75 14.87
CA ASN A 392 -33.51 -10.92 16.06
C ASN A 392 -32.82 -9.56 15.79
N LEU A 393 -32.85 -9.08 14.54
CA LEU A 393 -32.31 -7.76 14.20
C LEU A 393 -32.97 -6.68 15.05
N ASP A 394 -32.13 -5.94 15.75
CA ASP A 394 -32.49 -4.74 16.52
C ASP A 394 -31.35 -3.72 16.33
N PHE A 395 -31.60 -2.77 15.42
CA PHE A 395 -30.62 -1.85 14.88
C PHE A 395 -30.97 -0.43 15.30
N LEU A 396 -30.04 0.20 16.01
CA LEU A 396 -30.21 1.55 16.54
C LEU A 396 -29.39 2.54 15.73
N ILE A 397 -30.03 3.60 15.26
CA ILE A 397 -29.37 4.80 14.72
C ILE A 397 -29.48 5.93 15.75
N SER A 398 -28.33 6.44 16.20
CA SER A 398 -28.22 7.61 17.06
C SER A 398 -27.73 8.82 16.27
N ILE A 399 -28.49 9.91 16.23
CA ILE A 399 -28.08 11.21 15.66
C ILE A 399 -27.65 12.10 16.82
N VAL A 400 -26.38 12.55 16.82
CA VAL A 400 -25.76 13.27 17.94
C VAL A 400 -25.48 14.73 17.57
N ASN A 401 -25.98 15.65 18.38
CA ASN A 401 -25.69 17.08 18.33
C ASN A 401 -24.71 17.46 19.45
N PHE A 402 -23.55 18.00 19.08
CA PHE A 402 -22.42 18.39 19.95
C PHE A 402 -22.67 19.69 20.73
N GLY A 403 -23.89 19.90 21.21
CA GLY A 403 -24.26 21.09 21.98
C GLY A 403 -23.95 22.44 21.32
N PRO A 404 -24.03 23.55 22.07
CA PRO A 404 -23.60 24.86 21.61
C PRO A 404 -22.08 25.05 21.45
N ASP A 405 -21.25 24.25 22.14
CA ASP A 405 -19.79 24.37 22.03
C ASP A 405 -19.22 23.76 20.73
N GLY A 406 -19.99 22.88 20.08
CA GLY A 406 -19.64 22.25 18.81
C GLY A 406 -18.57 21.17 18.95
N VAL A 407 -18.33 20.67 20.16
CA VAL A 407 -17.29 19.69 20.47
C VAL A 407 -17.94 18.39 20.94
N GLU A 408 -17.45 17.26 20.44
CA GLU A 408 -17.92 15.96 20.89
C GLU A 408 -17.51 15.68 22.34
N GLY A 409 -18.49 15.32 23.16
CA GLY A 409 -18.28 14.97 24.55
C GLY A 409 -18.37 16.18 25.46
N GLY A 410 -19.17 16.05 26.53
CA GLY A 410 -19.49 17.16 27.40
C GLY A 410 -20.80 16.94 28.15
N GLY A 411 -21.36 18.02 28.69
CA GLY A 411 -22.65 17.99 29.40
C GLY A 411 -23.83 18.48 28.57
N ASP A 412 -23.59 18.99 27.37
CA ASP A 412 -24.54 19.65 26.47
C ASP A 412 -24.85 18.86 25.19
N ASP A 413 -24.15 17.75 24.96
CA ASP A 413 -24.47 16.79 23.90
C ASP A 413 -25.89 16.25 24.05
N THR A 414 -26.63 16.26 22.96
CA THR A 414 -27.95 15.64 22.88
C THR A 414 -27.99 14.62 21.76
N ARG A 415 -28.80 13.58 21.93
CA ARG A 415 -28.97 12.54 20.91
C ARG A 415 -30.42 12.16 20.72
N GLN A 416 -30.75 11.86 19.47
CA GLN A 416 -32.00 11.23 19.10
C GLN A 416 -31.70 9.80 18.68
N GLN A 417 -32.55 8.86 19.10
CA GLN A 417 -32.39 7.44 18.87
C GLN A 417 -33.60 6.90 18.10
N VAL A 418 -33.33 6.13 17.05
CA VAL A 418 -34.34 5.52 16.18
C VAL A 418 -34.00 4.06 15.98
N PHE A 419 -34.99 3.18 16.13
CA PHE A 419 -34.82 1.73 16.09
C PHE A 419 -35.43 1.16 14.82
N PHE A 420 -34.76 0.16 14.26
CA PHE A 420 -35.19 -0.62 13.11
C PHE A 420 -35.06 -2.11 13.41
N ASN A 421 -36.05 -2.88 12.98
CA ASN A 421 -36.17 -4.31 13.25
C ASN A 421 -36.14 -5.11 11.94
N ALA A 422 -36.13 -6.44 12.04
CA ALA A 422 -36.11 -7.34 10.88
C ALA A 422 -37.22 -7.07 9.83
N SER A 423 -38.39 -6.56 10.25
CA SER A 423 -39.49 -6.25 9.34
C SER A 423 -39.25 -5.03 8.44
N ASP A 424 -38.29 -4.17 8.79
CA ASP A 424 -37.98 -2.96 8.04
C ASP A 424 -37.05 -3.23 6.86
N PHE A 425 -36.53 -4.46 6.74
CA PHE A 425 -35.56 -4.84 5.73
C PHE A 425 -36.00 -6.07 4.95
N VAL A 426 -35.64 -6.08 3.68
CA VAL A 426 -35.70 -7.27 2.83
C VAL A 426 -34.28 -7.65 2.43
N ALA A 427 -33.93 -8.90 2.68
CA ALA A 427 -32.65 -9.50 2.32
C ALA A 427 -32.25 -9.17 0.88
N ASN A 428 -30.98 -8.81 0.68
CA ASN A 428 -30.39 -8.50 -0.62
C ASN A 428 -31.08 -7.35 -1.39
N THR A 429 -31.68 -6.40 -0.69
CA THR A 429 -32.27 -5.19 -1.28
C THR A 429 -31.93 -3.95 -0.46
N TRP A 430 -31.94 -2.80 -1.10
CA TRP A 430 -31.76 -1.51 -0.43
C TRP A 430 -33.05 -1.09 0.28
N ALA A 431 -32.97 -0.87 1.58
CA ALA A 431 -33.96 -0.14 2.35
C ALA A 431 -33.63 1.35 2.32
N THR A 432 -34.64 2.18 2.08
CA THR A 432 -34.55 3.63 2.22
C THR A 432 -35.06 4.02 3.60
N LEU A 433 -34.17 4.52 4.45
CA LEU A 433 -34.52 4.98 5.79
C LEU A 433 -34.62 6.50 5.79
N GLU A 434 -35.82 7.00 6.04
CA GLU A 434 -36.12 8.43 6.18
C GLU A 434 -36.43 8.70 7.65
N ILE A 435 -35.59 9.49 8.30
CA ILE A 435 -35.65 9.72 9.75
C ILE A 435 -35.96 11.20 10.02
N PRO A 436 -37.16 11.53 10.53
CA PRO A 436 -37.46 12.86 11.01
C PRO A 436 -36.57 13.23 12.19
N ILE A 437 -35.91 14.39 12.12
CA ILE A 437 -35.06 14.90 13.20
C ILE A 437 -35.93 15.71 14.14
N THR A 438 -36.05 15.25 15.38
CA THR A 438 -36.86 15.85 16.45
C THR A 438 -36.01 16.52 17.52
N LEU A 439 -34.68 16.52 17.39
CA LEU A 439 -33.78 17.24 18.28
C LEU A 439 -34.19 18.73 18.40
N PRO A 440 -34.19 19.31 19.60
CA PRO A 440 -34.57 20.71 19.81
C PRO A 440 -33.50 21.70 19.31
N GLN A 441 -32.24 21.27 19.26
CA GLN A 441 -31.12 22.01 18.66
C GLN A 441 -30.46 21.13 17.60
N ARG A 442 -30.19 21.70 16.43
CA ARG A 442 -29.70 20.98 15.24
C ARG A 442 -28.57 21.73 14.54
N SER A 443 -28.01 22.75 15.19
CA SER A 443 -26.99 23.60 14.60
C SER A 443 -25.62 22.92 14.53
N ASN A 444 -25.39 21.89 15.34
CA ASN A 444 -24.09 21.23 15.51
C ASN A 444 -24.23 19.70 15.52
N ILE A 445 -24.98 19.12 14.57
CA ILE A 445 -25.00 17.66 14.41
C ILE A 445 -23.64 17.23 13.88
N GLY A 446 -22.93 16.35 14.59
CA GLY A 446 -21.54 16.01 14.26
C GLY A 446 -21.26 14.51 14.16
N LEU A 447 -22.22 13.66 14.50
CA LEU A 447 -22.02 12.21 14.53
C LEU A 447 -23.34 11.46 14.32
N ILE A 448 -23.28 10.41 13.48
CA ILE A 448 -24.32 9.38 13.38
C ILE A 448 -23.70 8.06 13.83
N ILE A 449 -24.34 7.36 14.77
CA ILE A 449 -23.89 6.07 15.29
C ILE A 449 -24.89 4.99 14.90
N TYR A 450 -24.39 3.85 14.46
CA TYR A 450 -25.15 2.64 14.13
C TYR A 450 -24.76 1.54 15.12
N GLU A 451 -25.74 0.89 15.75
CA GLU A 451 -25.48 -0.03 16.86
C GLU A 451 -26.37 -1.28 16.77
N ASN A 452 -25.78 -2.45 17.01
CA ASN A 452 -26.55 -3.62 17.44
C ASN A 452 -26.95 -3.45 18.90
N VAL A 453 -28.24 -3.55 19.19
CA VAL A 453 -28.75 -3.56 20.56
C VAL A 453 -29.51 -4.87 20.85
N ASN A 454 -29.86 -5.10 22.12
CA ASN A 454 -30.68 -6.26 22.54
C ASN A 454 -30.20 -7.63 22.00
N ALA A 455 -28.88 -7.82 21.93
CA ALA A 455 -28.22 -9.02 21.40
C ALA A 455 -28.51 -9.33 19.93
N SER A 456 -28.84 -8.31 19.11
CA SER A 456 -28.90 -8.40 17.65
C SER A 456 -27.64 -9.05 17.07
N THR A 457 -27.83 -9.91 16.07
CA THR A 457 -26.77 -10.73 15.46
C THR A 457 -26.34 -10.25 14.08
N LEU A 458 -26.70 -9.02 13.68
CA LEU A 458 -26.20 -8.45 12.42
C LEU A 458 -24.68 -8.35 12.45
N ARG A 459 -24.01 -8.84 11.40
CA ARG A 459 -22.55 -8.81 11.29
C ARG A 459 -22.05 -8.10 10.04
N ASN A 460 -22.90 -7.92 9.05
CA ASN A 460 -22.56 -7.30 7.79
C ASN A 460 -23.75 -6.47 7.27
N PHE A 461 -23.49 -5.23 6.85
CA PHE A 461 -24.42 -4.40 6.09
C PHE A 461 -23.66 -3.33 5.30
N TYR A 462 -24.32 -2.79 4.27
CA TYR A 462 -23.81 -1.70 3.45
C TYR A 462 -24.62 -0.42 3.67
N LEU A 463 -23.96 0.73 3.55
CA LEU A 463 -24.60 2.05 3.52
C LEU A 463 -24.23 2.80 2.25
N ASP A 464 -25.18 3.60 1.79
CA ASP A 464 -24.98 4.60 0.75
C ASP A 464 -25.96 5.78 0.96
N ASN A 465 -25.72 6.90 0.29
CA ASN A 465 -26.58 8.08 0.23
C ASN A 465 -26.99 8.62 1.61
N ILE A 466 -26.03 8.89 2.49
CA ILE A 466 -26.26 9.48 3.81
C ILE A 466 -26.30 11.01 3.69
N TYR A 467 -27.47 11.61 3.90
CA TYR A 467 -27.61 13.07 3.81
C TYR A 467 -28.79 13.63 4.60
N PHE A 468 -28.67 14.89 5.03
CA PHE A 468 -29.77 15.64 5.61
C PHE A 468 -30.56 16.36 4.50
N TYR A 469 -31.88 16.50 4.63
CA TYR A 469 -32.69 17.19 3.63
C TYR A 469 -33.85 18.04 4.19
N ILE A 470 -34.34 18.95 3.35
CA ILE A 470 -35.62 19.68 3.52
C ILE A 470 -36.67 19.12 2.57
N GLU A 471 -37.93 19.04 3.03
CA GLU A 471 -39.08 18.65 2.18
C GLU A 471 -39.42 19.71 1.13
#